data_AF-A0A3D3G562-F1
#
_entry.id   AF-A0A3D3G562-F1
#
_cell.length_a   1.000
_cell.length_b   1.000
_cell.length_c   1.000
_cell.angle_alpha   90.00
_cell.angle_beta   90.00
_cell.angle_gamma   90.00
#
_symmetry.space_group_name_H-M   'P 1'
#
loop_
_entity.id
_entity.type
_entity.pdbx_description
1 polymer ?
#
loop_
_entity_poly.entity_id
_entity_poly.type
_entity_poly.pdbx_seq_one_letter_code
_entity_poly.pdbx_strand_id
1 'polypeptide(L)'
;MSAAELRKKYPEFLYKGYSYELKKGDLEMSFHFEVGEIKFRPQVVIKNVSQRDVDRVGDGALQNLMFHLGLAEMPSYWKATASPRIIVEAGYLNKAQLNWWHDLFLKGMGQYFYENKINFRAKNFLTITSRAEGCFPMLSKPLRNNILLPIGGGKDAIVTYEILKKAGEKVQPFVLNPKKEHSAILRVAGEKNPIVVERTIDPALLKLNQKGYLNGHTPFSSYLAFLTVLCAALFNQKYVVLSNERSSNEGNVQYLGHEINHQYSKSWDFEKRFRSYSKAYLAPSVEYFSFLRPLYELQIAKIFSRYPKYFPYFLSCNEAHKTLSGAHKPTERWCGKCSKCLFVFLALCSFAGEERTVCIFKKNLLRDASLKPLLDELTGKRKFKPFECVGTIGESRTALSLCQGKIKTHRLLCSWNPQHALPPHLENKLKSVVG
;
A
#
# COMPACT_ATOMS: atom_id res chain seq x y z
N MET A 1 -8.46 -26.20 -0.69
CA MET A 1 -7.27 -26.99 -1.11
C MET A 1 -6.09 -26.60 -0.23
N SER A 2 -5.21 -27.54 0.12
CA SER A 2 -4.03 -27.23 0.93
C SER A 2 -2.89 -26.65 0.08
N ALA A 3 -1.97 -25.93 0.72
CA ALA A 3 -0.80 -25.39 0.03
C ALA A 3 0.14 -26.48 -0.48
N ALA A 4 0.26 -27.62 0.21
CA ALA A 4 1.10 -28.73 -0.22
C ALA A 4 0.59 -29.35 -1.53
N GLU A 5 -0.72 -29.58 -1.64
CA GLU A 5 -1.37 -30.12 -2.85
C GLU A 5 -1.19 -29.18 -4.04
N LEU A 6 -1.46 -27.88 -3.84
CA LEU A 6 -1.37 -26.89 -4.91
C LEU A 6 0.08 -26.69 -5.38
N ARG A 7 1.05 -26.67 -4.47
CA ARG A 7 2.47 -26.55 -4.81
C ARG A 7 3.01 -27.76 -5.56
N LYS A 8 2.50 -28.96 -5.25
CA LYS A 8 2.83 -30.19 -5.98
C LYS A 8 2.21 -30.18 -7.38
N LYS A 9 0.93 -29.76 -7.48
CA LYS A 9 0.20 -29.70 -8.75
C LYS A 9 0.75 -28.61 -9.69
N TYR A 10 1.14 -27.47 -9.13
CA TYR A 10 1.60 -26.29 -9.86
C TYR A 10 3.02 -25.90 -9.44
N PRO A 11 4.05 -26.63 -9.89
CA PRO A 11 5.42 -26.42 -9.44
C PRO A 11 6.05 -25.10 -9.93
N GLU A 12 5.48 -24.49 -10.98
CA GLU A 12 6.05 -23.31 -11.64
C GLU A 12 5.00 -22.22 -11.84
N PHE A 13 5.42 -20.99 -11.59
CA PHE A 13 4.70 -19.76 -11.91
C PHE A 13 5.55 -18.94 -12.89
N LEU A 14 5.01 -18.65 -14.07
CA LEU A 14 5.74 -17.98 -15.14
C LEU A 14 5.24 -16.55 -15.31
N TYR A 15 6.17 -15.59 -15.36
CA TYR A 15 5.90 -14.26 -15.91
C TYR A 15 6.38 -14.23 -17.36
N LYS A 16 5.43 -14.43 -18.29
CA LYS A 16 5.68 -14.69 -19.71
C LYS A 16 6.03 -13.44 -20.51
N GLY A 17 5.43 -12.30 -20.16
CA GLY A 17 5.59 -11.07 -20.92
C GLY A 17 4.62 -9.99 -20.48
N TYR A 18 4.75 -8.83 -21.10
CA TYR A 18 3.86 -7.69 -20.93
C TYR A 18 3.68 -6.99 -22.27
N SER A 19 2.60 -6.25 -22.41
CA SER A 19 2.32 -5.42 -23.58
C SER A 19 1.75 -4.08 -23.13
N TYR A 20 1.93 -3.05 -23.93
CA TYR A 20 1.32 -1.76 -23.71
C TYR A 20 0.96 -1.08 -25.03
N GLU A 21 -0.05 -0.22 -25.00
CA GLU A 21 -0.51 0.55 -26.16
C GLU A 21 -1.00 1.93 -25.67
N LEU A 22 -0.74 2.98 -26.46
CA LEU A 22 -1.34 4.29 -26.25
C LEU A 22 -2.63 4.39 -27.07
N LYS A 23 -3.78 4.43 -26.40
CA LYS A 23 -5.09 4.41 -27.04
C LYS A 23 -5.98 5.51 -26.51
N LYS A 24 -6.47 6.39 -27.40
CA LYS A 24 -7.38 7.48 -27.07
C LYS A 24 -6.90 8.38 -25.90
N GLY A 25 -5.58 8.57 -25.77
CA GLY A 25 -4.99 9.36 -24.68
C GLY A 25 -4.83 8.61 -23.37
N ASP A 26 -5.02 7.28 -23.34
CA ASP A 26 -4.75 6.43 -22.20
C ASP A 26 -3.60 5.46 -22.53
N LEU A 27 -2.77 5.15 -21.54
CA LEU A 27 -1.76 4.10 -21.65
C LEU A 27 -2.31 2.80 -21.06
N GLU A 28 -2.68 1.87 -21.93
CA GLU A 28 -3.20 0.56 -21.58
C GLU A 28 -2.05 -0.44 -21.49
N MET A 29 -2.01 -1.25 -20.44
CA MET A 29 -1.00 -2.26 -20.18
C MET A 29 -1.65 -3.60 -19.83
N SER A 30 -1.00 -4.68 -20.20
CA SER A 30 -1.37 -6.04 -19.84
C SER A 30 -0.15 -6.85 -19.44
N PHE A 31 -0.28 -7.70 -18.43
CA PHE A 31 0.79 -8.61 -17.98
C PHE A 31 0.34 -10.05 -18.12
N HIS A 32 1.21 -10.93 -18.62
CA HIS A 32 0.87 -12.32 -18.88
C HIS A 32 1.55 -13.25 -17.89
N PHE A 33 0.75 -13.95 -17.08
CA PHE A 33 1.22 -14.98 -16.17
C PHE A 33 0.63 -16.35 -16.53
N GLU A 34 1.42 -17.41 -16.38
CA GLU A 34 1.00 -18.78 -16.62
C GLU A 34 1.38 -19.70 -15.44
N VAL A 35 0.48 -20.62 -15.07
CA VAL A 35 0.64 -21.60 -13.99
C VAL A 35 -0.02 -22.90 -14.42
N GLY A 36 0.75 -23.82 -15.01
CA GLY A 36 0.16 -24.99 -15.68
C GLY A 36 -0.82 -24.55 -16.77
N GLU A 37 -2.06 -25.02 -16.69
CA GLU A 37 -3.16 -24.64 -17.59
C GLU A 37 -3.78 -23.26 -17.30
N ILE A 38 -3.45 -22.64 -16.17
CA ILE A 38 -4.06 -21.39 -15.73
C ILE A 38 -3.30 -20.22 -16.37
N LYS A 39 -4.04 -19.28 -16.97
CA LYS A 39 -3.51 -18.04 -17.54
C LYS A 39 -4.14 -16.84 -16.87
N PHE A 40 -3.32 -15.83 -16.58
CA PHE A 40 -3.78 -14.55 -16.06
C PHE A 40 -3.28 -13.41 -16.95
N ARG A 41 -4.17 -12.44 -17.19
CA ARG A 41 -3.95 -11.21 -17.96
C ARG A 41 -4.55 -10.00 -17.24
N PRO A 42 -4.04 -9.61 -16.05
CA PRO A 42 -4.38 -8.31 -15.45
C PRO A 42 -4.15 -7.17 -16.44
N GLN A 43 -4.98 -6.14 -16.29
CA GLN A 43 -4.85 -4.91 -17.05
C GLN A 43 -4.66 -3.71 -16.13
N VAL A 44 -3.86 -2.76 -16.60
CA VAL A 44 -3.68 -1.46 -15.96
C VAL A 44 -3.86 -0.39 -17.02
N VAL A 45 -4.64 0.65 -16.73
CA VAL A 45 -4.88 1.78 -17.63
C VAL A 45 -4.51 3.06 -16.90
N ILE A 46 -3.52 3.78 -17.40
CA ILE A 46 -3.15 5.11 -16.89
C ILE A 46 -3.83 6.14 -17.78
N LYS A 47 -4.70 6.96 -17.19
CA LYS A 47 -5.51 7.93 -17.92
C LYS A 47 -4.71 9.17 -18.33
N ASN A 48 -5.07 9.76 -19.46
CA ASN A 48 -4.55 11.05 -19.93
C ASN A 48 -3.02 11.07 -20.11
N VAL A 49 -2.46 10.00 -20.68
CA VAL A 49 -1.06 9.94 -21.10
C VAL A 49 -0.97 10.43 -22.54
N SER A 50 -0.11 11.40 -22.83
CA SER A 50 0.12 11.87 -24.19
C SER A 50 1.30 11.15 -24.86
N GLN A 51 1.37 11.19 -26.19
CA GLN A 51 2.55 10.69 -26.92
C GLN A 51 3.83 11.39 -26.45
N ARG A 52 3.76 12.70 -26.18
CA ARG A 52 4.87 13.48 -25.62
C ARG A 52 5.36 12.94 -24.28
N ASP A 53 4.47 12.41 -23.44
CA ASP A 53 4.86 11.83 -22.16
C ASP A 53 5.63 10.52 -22.34
N VAL A 54 5.16 9.67 -23.27
CA VAL A 54 5.85 8.43 -23.67
C VAL A 54 7.22 8.73 -24.27
N ASP A 55 7.30 9.66 -25.23
CA ASP A 55 8.55 10.07 -25.89
C ASP A 55 9.56 10.64 -24.90
N ARG A 56 9.07 11.41 -23.91
CA ARG A 56 9.92 11.97 -22.86
C ARG A 56 10.53 10.87 -22.00
N VAL A 57 9.79 9.83 -21.63
CA VAL A 57 10.34 8.67 -20.90
C VAL A 57 11.32 7.91 -21.80
N GLY A 58 10.95 7.67 -23.05
CA GLY A 58 11.70 6.86 -24.02
C GLY A 58 11.36 5.37 -23.90
N ASP A 59 11.26 4.69 -25.04
CA ASP A 59 10.76 3.31 -25.13
C ASP A 59 11.51 2.33 -24.21
N GLY A 60 12.84 2.31 -24.23
CA GLY A 60 13.60 1.39 -23.38
C GLY A 60 13.38 1.59 -21.88
N ALA A 61 13.26 2.84 -21.41
CA ALA A 61 12.99 3.12 -19.99
C ALA A 61 11.54 2.83 -19.64
N LEU A 62 10.60 3.05 -20.57
CA LEU A 62 9.21 2.69 -20.40
C LEU A 62 9.05 1.17 -20.26
N GLN A 63 9.66 0.39 -21.16
CA GLN A 63 9.71 -1.07 -21.10
C GLN A 63 10.28 -1.56 -19.76
N ASN A 64 11.37 -0.95 -19.29
CA ASN A 64 11.94 -1.28 -17.97
C ASN A 64 10.93 -1.10 -16.82
N LEU A 65 10.23 0.03 -16.80
CA LEU A 65 9.24 0.36 -15.78
C LEU A 65 8.03 -0.59 -15.86
N MET A 66 7.57 -0.93 -17.07
CA MET A 66 6.49 -1.89 -17.29
C MET A 66 6.86 -3.29 -16.82
N PHE A 67 8.04 -3.79 -17.22
CA PHE A 67 8.56 -5.07 -16.79
C PHE A 67 8.55 -5.20 -15.26
N HIS A 68 9.04 -4.17 -14.57
CA HIS A 68 9.08 -4.16 -13.10
C HIS A 68 7.71 -4.00 -12.45
N LEU A 69 6.78 -3.29 -13.08
CA LEU A 69 5.39 -3.26 -12.63
C LEU A 69 4.75 -4.65 -12.74
N GLY A 70 5.04 -5.40 -13.80
CA GLY A 70 4.60 -6.79 -13.96
C GLY A 70 5.22 -7.74 -12.94
N LEU A 71 6.48 -7.55 -12.56
CA LEU A 71 7.07 -8.27 -11.42
C LEU A 71 6.32 -7.99 -10.12
N ALA A 72 5.92 -6.73 -9.90
CA ALA A 72 5.17 -6.32 -8.72
C ALA A 72 3.71 -6.84 -8.71
N GLU A 73 3.17 -7.23 -9.87
CA GLU A 73 1.87 -7.89 -10.01
C GLU A 73 1.92 -9.37 -9.58
N MET A 74 3.07 -10.05 -9.75
CA MET A 74 3.20 -11.50 -9.50
C MET A 74 2.62 -11.97 -8.16
N PRO A 75 2.85 -11.32 -7.00
CA PRO A 75 2.31 -11.78 -5.72
C PRO A 75 0.78 -11.93 -5.71
N SER A 76 0.05 -11.11 -6.47
CA SER A 76 -1.42 -11.17 -6.58
C SER A 76 -1.92 -12.48 -7.18
N TYR A 77 -1.13 -13.07 -8.09
CA TYR A 77 -1.49 -14.25 -8.87
C TYR A 77 -0.78 -15.51 -8.38
N TRP A 78 0.49 -15.40 -8.02
CA TRP A 78 1.28 -16.47 -7.43
C TRP A 78 0.62 -17.04 -6.17
N LYS A 79 -0.06 -16.20 -5.39
CA LYS A 79 -0.75 -16.63 -4.16
C LYS A 79 -1.82 -17.68 -4.38
N ALA A 80 -2.35 -17.84 -5.60
CA ALA A 80 -3.38 -18.86 -5.87
C ALA A 80 -2.84 -20.28 -5.70
N THR A 81 -1.55 -20.49 -5.99
CA THR A 81 -0.91 -21.82 -6.01
C THR A 81 0.32 -21.91 -5.11
N ALA A 82 0.89 -20.78 -4.71
CA ALA A 82 2.13 -20.67 -3.96
C ALA A 82 3.30 -21.43 -4.61
N SER A 83 3.38 -21.47 -5.95
CA SER A 83 4.34 -22.31 -6.68
C SER A 83 5.80 -22.15 -6.18
N PRO A 84 6.54 -23.26 -5.98
CA PRO A 84 7.90 -23.23 -5.44
C PRO A 84 8.93 -22.55 -6.37
N ARG A 85 8.67 -22.49 -7.68
CA ARG A 85 9.53 -21.81 -8.64
C ARG A 85 8.78 -20.67 -9.33
N ILE A 86 9.38 -19.49 -9.35
CA ILE A 86 8.99 -18.37 -10.21
C ILE A 86 10.01 -18.27 -11.33
N ILE A 87 9.52 -18.26 -12.57
CA ILE A 87 10.34 -18.13 -13.77
C ILE A 87 9.94 -16.85 -14.48
N VAL A 88 10.89 -15.92 -14.60
CA VAL A 88 10.72 -14.67 -15.30
C VAL A 88 11.25 -14.82 -16.72
N GLU A 89 10.35 -14.87 -17.69
CA GLU A 89 10.67 -14.91 -19.12
C GLU A 89 10.50 -13.54 -19.78
N ALA A 90 9.71 -12.66 -19.16
CA ALA A 90 9.39 -11.32 -19.64
C ALA A 90 10.59 -10.34 -19.69
N GLY A 91 11.73 -10.68 -19.10
CA GLY A 91 12.89 -9.80 -19.02
C GLY A 91 13.98 -10.35 -18.09
N TYR A 92 15.16 -9.74 -18.15
CA TYR A 92 16.32 -10.16 -17.36
C TYR A 92 16.33 -9.57 -15.94
N LEU A 93 16.74 -10.37 -14.96
CA LEU A 93 17.07 -9.93 -13.60
C LEU A 93 18.45 -10.45 -13.21
N ASN A 94 19.32 -9.54 -12.75
CA ASN A 94 20.60 -9.93 -12.17
C ASN A 94 20.44 -10.54 -10.76
N LYS A 95 21.52 -11.08 -10.21
CA LYS A 95 21.55 -11.72 -8.88
C LYS A 95 21.04 -10.81 -7.75
N ALA A 96 21.38 -9.52 -7.78
CA ALA A 96 20.94 -8.58 -6.74
C ALA A 96 19.43 -8.32 -6.83
N GLN A 97 18.87 -8.19 -8.04
CA GLN A 97 17.43 -8.07 -8.23
C GLN A 97 16.68 -9.33 -7.81
N LEU A 98 17.17 -10.52 -8.20
CA LEU A 98 16.58 -11.80 -7.79
C LEU A 98 16.51 -11.94 -6.27
N ASN A 99 17.58 -11.58 -5.56
CA ASN A 99 17.60 -11.56 -4.09
C ASN A 99 16.59 -10.56 -3.52
N TRP A 100 16.50 -9.36 -4.10
CA TRP A 100 15.55 -8.34 -3.65
C TRP A 100 14.10 -8.82 -3.77
N TRP A 101 13.74 -9.43 -4.90
CA TRP A 101 12.41 -10.00 -5.14
C TRP A 101 12.12 -11.19 -4.23
N HIS A 102 13.09 -12.09 -4.04
CA HIS A 102 12.95 -13.21 -3.12
C HIS A 102 12.63 -12.73 -1.69
N ASP A 103 13.38 -11.76 -1.19
CA ASP A 103 13.12 -11.15 0.12
C ASP A 103 11.75 -10.45 0.19
N LEU A 104 11.32 -9.78 -0.89
CA LEU A 104 10.00 -9.15 -0.94
C LEU A 104 8.89 -10.20 -0.83
N PHE A 105 9.02 -11.35 -1.50
CA PHE A 105 8.06 -12.45 -1.37
C PHE A 105 8.04 -12.97 0.08
N LEU A 106 9.21 -13.24 0.67
CA LEU A 106 9.25 -13.80 2.03
C LEU A 106 8.69 -12.85 3.09
N LYS A 107 9.07 -11.57 3.05
CA LYS A 107 8.64 -10.58 4.04
C LYS A 107 7.24 -10.03 3.75
N GLY A 108 6.93 -9.78 2.47
CA GLY A 108 5.68 -9.16 2.03
C GLY A 108 4.47 -10.10 2.01
N MET A 109 4.69 -11.41 1.88
CA MET A 109 3.63 -12.42 1.95
C MET A 109 3.47 -13.04 3.35
N GLY A 110 4.10 -12.46 4.39
CA GLY A 110 4.14 -13.04 5.73
C GLY A 110 2.77 -13.37 6.32
N GLN A 111 1.79 -12.45 6.22
CA GLN A 111 0.42 -12.72 6.67
C GLN A 111 -0.22 -13.86 5.87
N TYR A 112 -0.02 -13.87 4.55
CA TYR A 112 -0.53 -14.94 3.69
C TYR A 112 0.02 -16.31 4.11
N PHE A 113 1.31 -16.39 4.47
CA PHE A 113 1.89 -17.63 4.98
C PHE A 113 1.30 -18.03 6.33
N TYR A 114 1.12 -17.08 7.24
CA TYR A 114 0.50 -17.34 8.54
C TYR A 114 -0.94 -17.86 8.40
N GLU A 115 -1.77 -17.16 7.64
CA GLU A 115 -3.19 -17.50 7.46
C GLU A 115 -3.40 -18.84 6.76
N ASN A 116 -2.53 -19.18 5.79
CA ASN A 116 -2.57 -20.44 5.07
C ASN A 116 -1.72 -21.55 5.72
N LYS A 117 -1.14 -21.30 6.91
CA LYS A 117 -0.29 -22.24 7.65
C LYS A 117 0.89 -22.80 6.83
N ILE A 118 1.50 -21.95 6.01
CA ILE A 118 2.58 -22.32 5.09
C ILE A 118 3.94 -22.21 5.81
N ASN A 119 4.70 -23.32 5.82
CA ASN A 119 6.09 -23.30 6.28
C ASN A 119 7.02 -22.66 5.24
N PHE A 120 7.10 -21.33 5.26
CA PHE A 120 7.98 -20.55 4.37
C PHE A 120 9.47 -20.66 4.71
N ARG A 121 9.83 -21.35 5.80
CA ARG A 121 11.22 -21.64 6.20
C ARG A 121 11.75 -22.97 5.66
N ALA A 122 10.90 -23.76 4.99
CA ALA A 122 11.34 -25.00 4.38
C ALA A 122 12.51 -24.74 3.42
N LYS A 123 13.48 -25.67 3.39
CA LYS A 123 14.57 -25.61 2.41
C LYS A 123 13.97 -25.58 1.00
N ASN A 124 14.52 -24.72 0.14
CA ASN A 124 14.04 -24.52 -1.24
C ASN A 124 12.55 -24.11 -1.31
N PHE A 125 12.05 -23.35 -0.32
CA PHE A 125 10.66 -22.90 -0.29
C PHE A 125 10.26 -22.10 -1.54
N LEU A 126 11.14 -21.19 -1.99
CA LEU A 126 10.92 -20.38 -3.18
C LEU A 126 12.24 -20.21 -3.92
N THR A 127 12.22 -20.36 -5.23
CA THR A 127 13.33 -19.98 -6.12
C THR A 127 12.79 -19.07 -7.19
N ILE A 128 13.46 -17.94 -7.43
CA ILE A 128 13.14 -17.01 -8.51
C ILE A 128 14.29 -17.04 -9.50
N THR A 129 13.98 -17.28 -10.77
CA THR A 129 14.95 -17.30 -11.87
C THR A 129 14.49 -16.42 -13.01
N SER A 130 15.44 -15.97 -13.82
CA SER A 130 15.20 -15.18 -15.02
C SER A 130 15.84 -15.88 -16.21
N ARG A 131 15.15 -15.95 -17.35
CA ARG A 131 15.61 -16.67 -18.56
C ARG A 131 15.98 -15.76 -19.74
N ALA A 132 15.53 -14.50 -19.74
CA ALA A 132 15.86 -13.57 -20.81
C ALA A 132 17.27 -13.00 -20.66
N GLU A 133 17.85 -12.54 -21.76
CA GLU A 133 19.11 -11.79 -21.80
C GLU A 133 18.86 -10.28 -21.94
N GLY A 134 19.88 -9.47 -21.64
CA GLY A 134 19.87 -8.02 -21.85
C GLY A 134 19.63 -7.19 -20.60
N CYS A 135 19.66 -5.86 -20.76
CA CYS A 135 19.37 -4.91 -19.69
C CYS A 135 18.52 -3.79 -20.28
N PHE A 136 17.42 -3.43 -19.61
CA PHE A 136 16.64 -2.28 -20.00
C PHE A 136 17.29 -1.00 -19.46
N PRO A 137 17.33 0.11 -20.23
CA PRO A 137 17.86 1.36 -19.74
C PRO A 137 16.98 1.92 -18.60
N MET A 138 17.60 2.62 -17.67
CA MET A 138 16.91 3.34 -16.60
C MET A 138 16.40 4.70 -17.08
N LEU A 139 15.38 5.23 -16.40
CA LEU A 139 15.02 6.64 -16.55
C LEU A 139 16.04 7.53 -15.82
N SER A 140 16.97 8.11 -16.57
CA SER A 140 17.98 9.05 -16.04
C SER A 140 17.67 10.52 -16.32
N LYS A 141 16.67 10.82 -17.15
CA LYS A 141 16.32 12.20 -17.53
C LYS A 141 15.83 12.99 -16.30
N PRO A 142 16.26 14.26 -16.14
CA PRO A 142 15.76 15.14 -15.08
C PRO A 142 14.24 15.33 -15.14
N LEU A 143 13.60 15.37 -13.97
CA LEU A 143 12.16 15.58 -13.80
C LEU A 143 11.88 16.89 -13.08
N ARG A 144 10.66 17.42 -13.18
CA ARG A 144 10.27 18.65 -12.48
C ARG A 144 10.18 18.37 -10.98
N ASN A 145 10.57 19.36 -10.16
CA ASN A 145 10.44 19.33 -8.69
C ASN A 145 8.97 19.46 -8.24
N ASN A 146 8.09 18.62 -8.77
CA ASN A 146 6.69 18.49 -8.40
C ASN A 146 6.48 17.16 -7.66
N ILE A 147 5.36 17.06 -6.95
CA ILE A 147 5.01 15.93 -6.09
C ILE A 147 3.83 15.16 -6.68
N LEU A 148 4.03 13.87 -6.94
CA LEU A 148 2.95 12.89 -7.05
C LEU A 148 2.60 12.37 -5.66
N LEU A 149 1.36 12.56 -5.22
CA LEU A 149 0.87 12.10 -3.92
C LEU A 149 -0.29 11.11 -4.08
N PRO A 150 -0.11 9.81 -3.77
CA PRO A 150 -1.21 8.87 -3.73
C PRO A 150 -2.26 9.24 -2.67
N ILE A 151 -3.49 9.43 -3.12
CA ILE A 151 -4.66 9.69 -2.29
C ILE A 151 -5.47 8.40 -2.15
N GLY A 152 -5.50 7.86 -0.94
CA GLY A 152 -6.45 6.84 -0.53
C GLY A 152 -7.70 7.44 0.12
N GLY A 153 -8.63 6.60 0.57
CA GLY A 153 -9.81 7.02 1.32
C GLY A 153 -9.56 7.42 2.78
N GLY A 154 -8.34 7.25 3.28
CA GLY A 154 -7.99 7.45 4.68
C GLY A 154 -7.54 8.87 5.04
N LYS A 155 -7.41 9.10 6.36
CA LYS A 155 -7.00 10.38 6.94
C LYS A 155 -5.57 10.82 6.58
N ASP A 156 -4.65 9.86 6.39
CA ASP A 156 -3.21 10.12 6.31
C ASP A 156 -2.87 10.91 5.05
N ALA A 157 -3.43 10.51 3.90
CA ALA A 157 -3.24 11.20 2.64
C ALA A 157 -3.80 12.62 2.66
N ILE A 158 -4.92 12.83 3.36
CA ILE A 158 -5.51 14.15 3.57
C ILE A 158 -4.56 15.04 4.37
N VAL A 159 -3.99 14.52 5.46
CA VAL A 159 -3.02 15.26 6.29
C VAL A 159 -1.79 15.65 5.47
N THR A 160 -1.19 14.70 4.75
CA THR A 160 -0.05 14.98 3.87
C THR A 160 -0.39 16.05 2.84
N TYR A 161 -1.54 15.91 2.19
CA TYR A 161 -1.98 16.82 1.15
C TYR A 161 -2.18 18.26 1.67
N GLU A 162 -2.93 18.42 2.78
CA GLU A 162 -3.20 19.75 3.36
C GLU A 162 -1.90 20.44 3.84
N ILE A 163 -0.97 19.69 4.44
CA ILE A 163 0.33 20.23 4.88
C ILE A 163 1.15 20.71 3.69
N LEU A 164 1.30 19.88 2.65
CA LEU A 164 2.09 20.22 1.46
C LEU A 164 1.47 21.38 0.68
N LYS A 165 0.14 21.39 0.52
CA LYS A 165 -0.59 22.48 -0.15
C LYS A 165 -0.43 23.80 0.60
N LYS A 166 -0.61 23.81 1.92
CA LYS A 166 -0.41 25.00 2.75
C LYS A 166 1.03 25.51 2.65
N ALA A 167 1.99 24.62 2.48
CA ALA A 167 3.40 24.95 2.32
C ALA A 167 3.80 25.34 0.87
N GLY A 168 2.83 25.54 -0.03
CA GLY A 168 3.06 26.01 -1.41
C GLY A 168 3.68 24.97 -2.35
N GLU A 169 3.66 23.68 -1.99
CA GLU A 169 4.19 22.64 -2.86
C GLU A 169 3.27 22.35 -4.05
N LYS A 170 3.86 22.04 -5.21
CA LYS A 170 3.13 21.62 -6.41
C LYS A 170 2.78 20.14 -6.31
N VAL A 171 1.64 19.86 -5.69
CA VAL A 171 1.12 18.50 -5.47
C VAL A 171 0.12 18.13 -6.56
N GLN A 172 0.38 17.04 -7.26
CA GLN A 172 -0.57 16.37 -8.14
C GLN A 172 -1.07 15.09 -7.46
N PRO A 173 -2.37 15.01 -7.10
CA PRO A 173 -2.95 13.81 -6.54
C PRO A 173 -2.86 12.63 -7.51
N PHE A 174 -2.66 11.43 -6.97
CA PHE A 174 -2.73 10.17 -7.69
C PHE A 174 -3.81 9.28 -7.08
N VAL A 175 -4.68 8.69 -7.91
CA VAL A 175 -5.75 7.79 -7.44
C VAL A 175 -5.73 6.50 -8.26
N LEU A 176 -5.64 5.37 -7.56
CA LEU A 176 -5.76 4.04 -8.14
C LEU A 176 -7.15 3.47 -7.87
N ASN A 177 -7.85 3.05 -8.92
CA ASN A 177 -9.24 2.58 -8.89
C ASN A 177 -10.13 3.57 -8.12
N PRO A 178 -10.41 4.77 -8.68
CA PRO A 178 -11.19 5.79 -8.02
C PRO A 178 -12.52 5.28 -7.45
N LYS A 179 -12.87 5.80 -6.28
CA LYS A 179 -14.07 5.46 -5.51
C LYS A 179 -14.71 6.73 -5.00
N LYS A 180 -15.91 6.64 -4.45
CA LYS A 180 -16.69 7.80 -3.98
C LYS A 180 -15.93 8.64 -2.96
N GLU A 181 -15.23 8.02 -2.04
CA GLU A 181 -14.43 8.70 -1.02
C GLU A 181 -13.26 9.49 -1.65
N HIS A 182 -12.58 8.94 -2.67
CA HIS A 182 -11.51 9.65 -3.38
C HIS A 182 -12.05 10.90 -4.06
N SER A 183 -13.13 10.78 -4.84
CA SER A 183 -13.75 11.91 -5.55
C SER A 183 -14.26 12.97 -4.59
N ALA A 184 -14.83 12.58 -3.45
CA ALA A 184 -15.29 13.51 -2.42
C ALA A 184 -14.13 14.25 -1.75
N ILE A 185 -13.04 13.54 -1.40
CA ILE A 185 -11.83 14.14 -0.82
C ILE A 185 -11.22 15.15 -1.81
N LEU A 186 -11.04 14.78 -3.07
CA LEU A 186 -10.47 15.67 -4.09
C LEU A 186 -11.33 16.91 -4.31
N ARG A 187 -12.66 16.76 -4.36
CA ARG A 187 -13.60 17.89 -4.47
C ARG A 187 -13.47 18.85 -3.28
N VAL A 188 -13.44 18.34 -2.05
CA VAL A 188 -13.25 19.17 -0.84
C VAL A 188 -11.86 19.83 -0.81
N ALA A 189 -10.85 19.15 -1.36
CA ALA A 189 -9.49 19.67 -1.52
C ALA A 189 -9.35 20.72 -2.64
N GLY A 190 -10.39 20.91 -3.47
CA GLY A 190 -10.38 21.79 -4.64
C GLY A 190 -9.57 21.25 -5.82
N GLU A 191 -9.31 19.95 -5.88
CA GLU A 191 -8.48 19.33 -6.92
C GLU A 191 -9.31 18.77 -8.07
N LYS A 192 -8.90 19.12 -9.29
CA LYS A 192 -9.64 18.77 -10.52
C LYS A 192 -8.90 17.80 -11.43
N ASN A 193 -7.56 17.74 -11.33
CA ASN A 193 -6.71 17.04 -12.29
C ASN A 193 -5.82 15.97 -11.62
N PRO A 194 -6.41 14.97 -10.93
CA PRO A 194 -5.62 13.86 -10.41
C PRO A 194 -5.07 13.00 -11.55
N ILE A 195 -3.92 12.37 -11.32
CA ILE A 195 -3.49 11.21 -12.11
C ILE A 195 -4.41 10.06 -11.73
N VAL A 196 -5.09 9.49 -12.72
CA VAL A 196 -6.03 8.39 -12.52
C VAL A 196 -5.45 7.12 -13.13
N VAL A 197 -5.44 6.05 -12.35
CA VAL A 197 -5.08 4.71 -12.83
C VAL A 197 -6.19 3.74 -12.49
N GLU A 198 -6.53 2.89 -13.46
CA GLU A 198 -7.45 1.77 -13.30
C GLU A 198 -6.64 0.48 -13.36
N ARG A 199 -6.85 -0.42 -12.41
CA ARG A 199 -6.23 -1.75 -12.35
C ARG A 199 -7.32 -2.79 -12.22
N THR A 200 -7.36 -3.70 -13.18
CA THR A 200 -8.32 -4.79 -13.27
C THR A 200 -7.66 -6.11 -12.90
N ILE A 201 -8.17 -6.74 -11.84
CA ILE A 201 -7.80 -8.12 -11.50
C ILE A 201 -8.42 -9.06 -12.52
N ASP A 202 -7.65 -10.05 -12.94
CA ASP A 202 -8.11 -11.07 -13.88
C ASP A 202 -9.24 -11.91 -13.25
N PRO A 203 -10.41 -12.05 -13.91
CA PRO A 203 -11.53 -12.84 -13.40
C PRO A 203 -11.21 -14.31 -13.10
N ALA A 204 -10.19 -14.90 -13.75
CA ALA A 204 -9.73 -16.25 -13.46
C ALA A 204 -9.27 -16.39 -12.01
N LEU A 205 -8.61 -15.37 -11.43
CA LEU A 205 -8.21 -15.39 -10.03
C LEU A 205 -9.43 -15.46 -9.09
N LEU A 206 -10.50 -14.72 -9.42
CA LEU A 206 -11.74 -14.75 -8.64
C LEU A 206 -12.41 -16.13 -8.70
N LYS A 207 -12.43 -16.75 -9.89
CA LYS A 207 -12.94 -18.12 -10.08
C LYS A 207 -12.13 -19.15 -9.28
N LEU A 208 -10.81 -19.01 -9.23
CA LEU A 208 -9.95 -19.91 -8.43
C LEU A 208 -10.22 -19.77 -6.93
N ASN A 209 -10.37 -18.53 -6.44
CA ASN A 209 -10.74 -18.29 -5.04
C ASN A 209 -12.08 -18.97 -4.68
N GLN A 210 -13.08 -18.88 -5.57
CA GLN A 210 -14.37 -19.55 -5.39
C GLN A 210 -14.24 -21.08 -5.40
N LYS A 211 -13.25 -21.63 -6.10
CA LYS A 211 -12.91 -23.07 -6.11
C LYS A 211 -12.06 -23.52 -4.91
N GLY A 212 -11.78 -22.62 -3.95
CA GLY A 212 -11.01 -22.96 -2.75
C GLY A 212 -9.49 -23.07 -2.96
N TYR A 213 -8.95 -22.40 -3.98
CA TYR A 213 -7.52 -22.12 -4.09
C TYR A 213 -7.06 -21.18 -2.97
N LEU A 214 -5.75 -21.09 -2.76
CA LEU A 214 -5.19 -20.23 -1.73
C LEU A 214 -5.51 -18.76 -2.01
N ASN A 215 -5.80 -18.02 -0.96
CA ASN A 215 -6.03 -16.58 -1.02
C ASN A 215 -5.50 -15.94 0.26
N GLY A 216 -5.33 -14.62 0.25
CA GLY A 216 -4.88 -13.85 1.40
C GLY A 216 -4.18 -12.56 1.00
N HIS A 217 -3.53 -11.98 2.00
CA HIS A 217 -2.80 -10.73 1.90
C HIS A 217 -1.66 -10.77 0.87
N THR A 218 -1.39 -9.63 0.25
CA THR A 218 -0.29 -9.41 -0.69
C THR A 218 0.32 -8.04 -0.43
N PRO A 219 1.62 -7.81 -0.71
CA PRO A 219 2.30 -6.54 -0.46
C PRO A 219 1.86 -5.44 -1.45
N PHE A 220 0.59 -5.00 -1.36
CA PHE A 220 -0.02 -4.07 -2.30
C PHE A 220 0.68 -2.70 -2.32
N SER A 221 1.21 -2.22 -1.19
CA SER A 221 1.98 -0.97 -1.17
C SER A 221 3.30 -1.09 -1.94
N SER A 222 3.85 -2.30 -2.10
CA SER A 222 4.98 -2.53 -3.01
C SER A 222 4.55 -2.37 -4.46
N TYR A 223 3.42 -2.95 -4.88
CA TYR A 223 2.86 -2.72 -6.21
C TYR A 223 2.64 -1.23 -6.49
N LEU A 224 2.02 -0.52 -5.54
CA LEU A 224 1.79 0.91 -5.64
C LEU A 224 3.11 1.68 -5.78
N ALA A 225 4.20 1.23 -5.15
CA ALA A 225 5.51 1.86 -5.28
C ALA A 225 6.05 1.82 -6.72
N PHE A 226 6.00 0.65 -7.38
CA PHE A 226 6.40 0.54 -8.79
C PHE A 226 5.47 1.35 -9.71
N LEU A 227 4.15 1.26 -9.50
CA LEU A 227 3.16 1.98 -10.31
C LEU A 227 3.34 3.50 -10.22
N THR A 228 3.58 4.02 -9.03
CA THR A 228 3.74 5.47 -8.82
C THR A 228 5.07 5.98 -9.34
N VAL A 229 6.13 5.18 -9.35
CA VAL A 229 7.40 5.53 -10.05
C VAL A 229 7.18 5.60 -11.56
N LEU A 230 6.45 4.64 -12.15
CA LEU A 230 6.06 4.71 -13.56
C LEU A 230 5.22 5.97 -13.86
N CYS A 231 4.24 6.29 -13.02
CA CYS A 231 3.43 7.50 -13.21
C CYS A 231 4.25 8.77 -13.01
N ALA A 232 5.17 8.80 -12.06
CA ALA A 232 6.07 9.94 -11.88
C ALA A 232 6.94 10.18 -13.13
N ALA A 233 7.42 9.10 -13.74
CA ALA A 233 8.08 9.17 -15.04
C ALA A 233 7.14 9.73 -16.13
N LEU A 234 5.92 9.23 -16.26
CA LEU A 234 4.96 9.65 -17.30
C LEU A 234 4.39 11.05 -17.09
N PHE A 235 4.31 11.57 -15.85
CA PHE A 235 3.76 12.89 -15.57
C PHE A 235 4.83 13.91 -15.15
N ASN A 236 6.10 13.60 -15.40
CA ASN A 236 7.25 14.47 -15.19
C ASN A 236 7.41 14.96 -13.74
N GLN A 237 7.20 14.05 -12.78
CA GLN A 237 7.22 14.33 -11.34
C GLN A 237 8.49 13.74 -10.72
N LYS A 238 9.29 14.56 -10.05
CA LYS A 238 10.48 14.08 -9.34
C LYS A 238 10.13 13.33 -8.06
N TYR A 239 9.13 13.79 -7.30
CA TYR A 239 8.87 13.25 -5.98
C TYR A 239 7.63 12.35 -5.99
N VAL A 240 7.79 11.12 -5.50
CA VAL A 240 6.69 10.22 -5.16
C VAL A 240 6.56 10.20 -3.64
N VAL A 241 5.52 10.85 -3.13
CA VAL A 241 5.34 11.11 -1.71
C VAL A 241 4.21 10.27 -1.15
N LEU A 242 4.54 9.36 -0.23
CA LEU A 242 3.58 8.46 0.40
C LEU A 242 3.17 9.02 1.76
N SER A 243 2.05 8.54 2.28
CA SER A 243 1.56 8.91 3.61
C SER A 243 1.74 7.79 4.63
N ASN A 244 2.71 6.89 4.43
CA ASN A 244 3.00 5.86 5.42
C ASN A 244 3.70 6.46 6.64
N GLU A 245 3.41 5.90 7.79
CA GLU A 245 3.76 6.46 9.09
C GLU A 245 4.66 5.50 9.89
N ARG A 246 5.06 5.85 11.11
CA ARG A 246 6.00 5.08 11.93
C ARG A 246 5.44 3.75 12.44
N SER A 247 4.18 3.69 12.84
CA SER A 247 3.45 2.56 13.40
C SER A 247 3.37 1.36 12.47
N SER A 248 3.50 1.55 11.15
CA SER A 248 3.56 0.47 10.16
C SER A 248 4.81 -0.39 10.27
N ASN A 249 5.80 0.02 11.07
CA ASN A 249 6.96 -0.79 11.42
C ASN A 249 6.67 -1.86 12.47
N GLU A 250 5.63 -1.70 13.30
CA GLU A 250 5.30 -2.68 14.34
C GLU A 250 4.57 -3.89 13.73
N GLY A 251 5.15 -5.08 13.92
CA GLY A 251 4.56 -6.34 13.49
C GLY A 251 3.30 -6.74 14.25
N ASN A 252 2.73 -7.87 13.85
CA ASN A 252 1.43 -8.34 14.30
C ASN A 252 1.52 -9.59 15.18
N VAL A 253 2.35 -10.55 14.78
CA VAL A 253 2.45 -11.88 15.41
C VAL A 253 3.80 -12.53 15.12
N GLN A 254 4.24 -13.43 15.99
CA GLN A 254 5.38 -14.31 15.73
C GLN A 254 4.91 -15.59 15.02
N TYR A 255 5.54 -15.94 13.90
CA TYR A 255 5.25 -17.16 13.16
C TYR A 255 6.55 -17.82 12.69
N LEU A 256 6.74 -19.09 13.07
CA LEU A 256 7.94 -19.86 12.76
C LEU A 256 9.25 -19.14 13.16
N GLY A 257 9.23 -18.37 14.26
CA GLY A 257 10.39 -17.62 14.75
C GLY A 257 10.67 -16.29 14.03
N HIS A 258 9.74 -15.80 13.20
CA HIS A 258 9.82 -14.48 12.57
C HIS A 258 8.62 -13.62 12.94
N GLU A 259 8.86 -12.32 13.06
CA GLU A 259 7.79 -11.35 13.17
C GLU A 259 7.09 -11.16 11.82
N ILE A 260 5.78 -11.37 11.80
CA ILE A 260 4.93 -11.14 10.64
C ILE A 260 4.32 -9.76 10.74
N ASN A 261 4.52 -8.93 9.71
CA ASN A 261 3.98 -7.58 9.62
C ASN A 261 3.04 -7.45 8.41
N HIS A 262 1.74 -7.26 8.68
CA HIS A 262 0.70 -6.97 7.67
C HIS A 262 1.03 -5.74 6.80
N GLN A 263 1.75 -4.79 7.38
CA GLN A 263 2.13 -3.53 6.75
C GLN A 263 3.60 -3.52 6.34
N TYR A 264 4.25 -4.68 6.15
CA TYR A 264 5.68 -4.72 5.79
C TYR A 264 6.01 -3.82 4.59
N SER A 265 5.19 -3.84 3.52
CA SER A 265 5.38 -2.99 2.33
C SER A 265 5.12 -1.49 2.56
N LYS A 266 4.81 -1.09 3.79
CA LYS A 266 4.72 0.29 4.27
C LYS A 266 5.78 0.61 5.32
N SER A 267 6.64 -0.33 5.69
CA SER A 267 7.69 -0.16 6.69
C SER A 267 8.87 0.66 6.18
N TRP A 268 9.72 1.14 7.09
CA TRP A 268 10.99 1.78 6.78
C TRP A 268 11.97 0.82 6.10
N ASP A 269 11.99 -0.47 6.50
CA ASP A 269 12.83 -1.49 5.86
C ASP A 269 12.49 -1.63 4.37
N PHE A 270 11.19 -1.73 4.05
CA PHE A 270 10.74 -1.75 2.66
C PHE A 270 11.11 -0.45 1.93
N GLU A 271 10.80 0.71 2.51
CA GLU A 271 11.05 2.01 1.88
C GLU A 271 12.53 2.20 1.54
N LYS A 272 13.43 1.92 2.48
CA LYS A 272 14.88 1.99 2.26
C LYS A 272 15.34 1.04 1.15
N ARG A 273 14.89 -0.22 1.17
CA ARG A 273 15.25 -1.23 0.16
C ARG A 273 14.68 -0.90 -1.22
N PHE A 274 13.46 -0.38 -1.29
CA PHE A 274 12.83 0.02 -2.55
C PHE A 274 13.49 1.28 -3.13
N ARG A 275 13.85 2.28 -2.31
CA ARG A 275 14.62 3.45 -2.77
C ARG A 275 15.94 3.04 -3.41
N SER A 276 16.70 2.16 -2.77
CA SER A 276 17.95 1.65 -3.33
C SER A 276 17.71 0.88 -4.63
N TYR A 277 16.69 0.02 -4.68
CA TYR A 277 16.32 -0.71 -5.90
C TYR A 277 15.93 0.23 -7.04
N SER A 278 15.06 1.19 -6.76
CA SER A 278 14.55 2.16 -7.74
C SER A 278 15.68 3.01 -8.33
N LYS A 279 16.61 3.48 -7.49
CA LYS A 279 17.79 4.23 -7.92
C LYS A 279 18.74 3.40 -8.79
N ALA A 280 18.89 2.11 -8.47
CA ALA A 280 19.83 1.22 -9.16
C ALA A 280 19.28 0.60 -10.45
N TYR A 281 17.96 0.44 -10.57
CA TYR A 281 17.36 -0.36 -11.65
C TYR A 281 16.17 0.26 -12.37
N LEU A 282 15.56 1.34 -11.84
CA LEU A 282 14.33 1.90 -12.42
C LEU A 282 14.51 3.34 -12.93
N ALA A 283 14.60 4.27 -11.99
CA ALA A 283 14.44 5.69 -12.24
C ALA A 283 15.21 6.49 -11.18
N PRO A 284 16.54 6.64 -11.30
CA PRO A 284 17.36 7.44 -10.38
C PRO A 284 16.92 8.92 -10.29
N SER A 285 16.14 9.43 -11.25
CA SER A 285 15.57 10.78 -11.22
C SER A 285 14.26 10.90 -10.41
N VAL A 286 13.71 9.79 -9.91
CA VAL A 286 12.50 9.76 -9.06
C VAL A 286 12.88 9.49 -7.60
N GLU A 287 12.42 10.36 -6.71
CA GLU A 287 12.63 10.26 -5.27
C GLU A 287 11.36 9.75 -4.57
N TYR A 288 11.41 8.50 -4.08
CA TYR A 288 10.30 7.83 -3.38
C TYR A 288 10.47 7.89 -1.87
N PHE A 289 9.53 8.44 -1.10
CA PHE A 289 9.60 8.41 0.37
C PHE A 289 8.24 8.61 1.01
N SER A 290 8.12 8.27 2.30
CA SER A 290 6.89 8.52 3.07
C SER A 290 7.01 9.81 3.89
N PHE A 291 6.18 10.80 3.61
CA PHE A 291 6.17 12.09 4.30
C PHE A 291 5.87 11.94 5.79
N LEU A 292 4.94 11.06 6.16
CA LEU A 292 4.52 10.88 7.55
C LEU A 292 5.37 9.88 8.34
N ARG A 293 6.44 9.32 7.76
CA ARG A 293 7.35 8.36 8.43
C ARG A 293 7.84 8.81 9.82
N PRO A 294 8.08 10.10 10.09
CA PRO A 294 8.54 10.54 11.39
C PRO A 294 7.48 10.42 12.50
N LEU A 295 6.20 10.33 12.12
CA LEU A 295 5.06 10.46 13.01
C LEU A 295 4.37 9.12 13.27
N TYR A 296 3.79 9.00 14.46
CA TYR A 296 2.84 7.95 14.79
C TYR A 296 1.45 8.24 14.19
N GLU A 297 0.71 7.19 13.86
CA GLU A 297 -0.70 7.20 13.46
C GLU A 297 -1.59 8.06 14.40
N LEU A 298 -1.32 8.07 15.71
CA LEU A 298 -2.02 8.88 16.70
C LEU A 298 -1.72 10.39 16.58
N GLN A 299 -0.47 10.76 16.25
CA GLN A 299 -0.13 12.16 15.96
C GLN A 299 -0.83 12.63 14.68
N ILE A 300 -0.93 11.76 13.68
CA ILE A 300 -1.64 12.03 12.43
C ILE A 300 -3.14 12.23 12.71
N ALA A 301 -3.75 11.44 13.59
CA ALA A 301 -5.15 11.65 14.01
C ALA A 301 -5.34 13.01 14.71
N LYS A 302 -4.41 13.44 15.56
CA LYS A 302 -4.42 14.78 16.18
C LYS A 302 -4.38 15.88 15.11
N ILE A 303 -3.51 15.77 14.13
CA ILE A 303 -3.41 16.75 13.03
C ILE A 303 -4.70 16.72 12.19
N PHE A 304 -5.19 15.53 11.83
CA PHE A 304 -6.41 15.35 11.04
C PHE A 304 -7.64 15.96 11.72
N SER A 305 -7.71 15.95 13.06
CA SER A 305 -8.83 16.54 13.81
C SER A 305 -9.03 18.03 13.54
N ARG A 306 -8.00 18.72 13.03
CA ARG A 306 -8.03 20.13 12.61
C ARG A 306 -8.71 20.36 11.26
N TYR A 307 -9.09 19.30 10.54
CA TYR A 307 -9.74 19.37 9.22
C TYR A 307 -11.16 18.75 9.22
N PRO A 308 -12.12 19.30 9.99
CA PRO A 308 -13.48 18.76 10.09
C PRO A 308 -14.21 18.70 8.75
N LYS A 309 -13.81 19.53 7.76
CA LYS A 309 -14.35 19.50 6.38
C LYS A 309 -14.26 18.13 5.70
N TYR A 310 -13.37 17.24 6.13
CA TYR A 310 -13.22 15.90 5.57
C TYR A 310 -13.96 14.80 6.33
N PHE A 311 -14.47 15.07 7.54
CA PHE A 311 -15.10 14.05 8.39
C PHE A 311 -16.26 13.30 7.72
N PRO A 312 -17.10 13.92 6.87
CA PRO A 312 -18.17 13.20 6.17
C PRO A 312 -17.71 12.25 5.07
N TYR A 313 -16.46 12.35 4.61
CA TYR A 313 -16.03 11.75 3.34
C TYR A 313 -14.92 10.71 3.48
N PHE A 314 -14.07 10.82 4.51
CA PHE A 314 -13.00 9.84 4.71
C PHE A 314 -13.58 8.48 5.14
N LEU A 315 -13.04 7.42 4.53
CA LEU A 315 -13.44 6.05 4.78
C LEU A 315 -12.22 5.14 4.58
N SER A 316 -11.70 4.60 5.69
CA SER A 316 -10.57 3.67 5.66
C SER A 316 -10.93 2.27 6.17
N CYS A 317 -12.22 1.95 6.23
CA CYS A 317 -12.69 0.66 6.69
C CYS A 317 -12.48 -0.40 5.59
N ASN A 318 -11.64 -1.40 5.84
CA ASN A 318 -11.36 -2.46 4.87
C ASN A 318 -12.62 -3.29 4.52
N GLU A 319 -13.52 -3.48 5.48
CA GLU A 319 -14.80 -4.17 5.26
C GLU A 319 -15.77 -3.37 4.36
N ALA A 320 -15.57 -2.06 4.19
CA ALA A 320 -16.47 -1.23 3.38
C ALA A 320 -16.47 -1.59 1.88
N HIS A 321 -15.35 -2.12 1.38
CA HIS A 321 -15.18 -2.48 -0.03
C HIS A 321 -14.88 -3.96 -0.26
N LYS A 322 -15.07 -4.79 0.76
CA LYS A 322 -14.87 -6.23 0.64
C LYS A 322 -16.01 -6.84 -0.16
N THR A 323 -15.68 -7.52 -1.25
CA THR A 323 -16.68 -8.11 -2.17
C THR A 323 -16.76 -9.63 -2.10
N LEU A 324 -15.92 -10.28 -1.27
CA LEU A 324 -15.82 -11.75 -1.19
C LEU A 324 -15.71 -12.40 -2.58
N SER A 325 -14.69 -12.00 -3.34
CA SER A 325 -14.47 -12.46 -4.72
C SER A 325 -15.67 -12.19 -5.65
N GLY A 326 -16.31 -11.04 -5.48
CA GLY A 326 -17.42 -10.58 -6.31
C GLY A 326 -18.80 -11.08 -5.88
N ALA A 327 -18.89 -11.90 -4.82
CA ALA A 327 -20.17 -12.42 -4.33
C ALA A 327 -21.02 -11.34 -3.63
N HIS A 328 -20.41 -10.29 -3.09
CA HIS A 328 -21.09 -9.25 -2.30
C HIS A 328 -20.82 -7.86 -2.88
N LYS A 329 -21.82 -6.97 -2.78
CA LYS A 329 -21.64 -5.54 -3.11
C LYS A 329 -20.91 -4.81 -1.96
N PRO A 330 -20.02 -3.85 -2.25
CA PRO A 330 -19.46 -2.94 -1.26
C PRO A 330 -20.55 -2.23 -0.45
N THR A 331 -20.31 -2.04 0.84
CA THR A 331 -21.22 -1.25 1.70
C THR A 331 -20.91 0.24 1.65
N GLU A 332 -19.67 0.60 1.30
CA GLU A 332 -19.17 1.98 1.20
C GLU A 332 -19.40 2.82 2.48
N ARG A 333 -19.39 2.15 3.64
CA ARG A 333 -19.65 2.75 4.96
C ARG A 333 -18.76 2.15 6.04
N TRP A 334 -18.55 2.88 7.13
CA TRP A 334 -17.93 2.37 8.33
C TRP A 334 -18.75 1.20 8.89
N CYS A 335 -18.17 0.00 8.97
CA CYS A 335 -18.89 -1.17 9.46
C CYS A 335 -19.15 -1.13 10.98
N GLY A 336 -18.40 -0.29 11.71
CA GLY A 336 -18.55 -0.10 13.16
C GLY A 336 -18.28 -1.36 13.98
N LYS A 337 -17.63 -2.39 13.40
CA LYS A 337 -17.41 -3.69 14.04
C LYS A 337 -16.03 -4.32 13.84
N CYS A 338 -15.13 -3.69 13.08
CA CYS A 338 -13.76 -4.19 12.87
C CYS A 338 -12.73 -3.39 13.67
N SER A 339 -11.53 -3.96 13.84
CA SER A 339 -10.42 -3.34 14.58
C SER A 339 -9.98 -2.01 13.96
N LYS A 340 -10.02 -1.86 12.63
CA LYS A 340 -9.76 -0.57 11.98
C LYS A 340 -10.77 0.51 12.37
N CYS A 341 -12.07 0.18 12.43
CA CYS A 341 -13.10 1.12 12.91
C CYS A 341 -12.83 1.52 14.36
N LEU A 342 -12.60 0.53 15.22
CA LEU A 342 -12.39 0.75 16.65
C LEU A 342 -11.14 1.59 16.93
N PHE A 343 -10.03 1.30 16.25
CA PHE A 343 -8.80 2.09 16.39
C PHE A 343 -8.98 3.54 15.89
N VAL A 344 -9.62 3.75 14.72
CA VAL A 344 -9.88 5.10 14.22
C VAL A 344 -10.83 5.86 15.15
N PHE A 345 -11.85 5.19 15.71
CA PHE A 345 -12.73 5.78 16.71
C PHE A 345 -11.94 6.24 17.94
N LEU A 346 -11.06 5.40 18.50
CA LEU A 346 -10.19 5.75 19.62
C LEU A 346 -9.33 6.98 19.33
N ALA A 347 -8.66 6.97 18.17
CA ALA A 347 -7.75 8.03 17.78
C ALA A 347 -8.47 9.36 17.54
N LEU A 348 -9.65 9.34 16.90
CA LEU A 348 -10.45 10.55 16.68
C LEU A 348 -11.13 11.04 17.95
N CYS A 349 -11.69 10.16 18.77
CA CYS A 349 -12.29 10.52 20.05
C CYS A 349 -11.31 11.32 20.93
N SER A 350 -10.02 10.92 20.90
CA SER A 350 -8.94 11.57 21.65
C SER A 350 -8.72 13.05 21.30
N PHE A 351 -9.10 13.52 20.10
CA PHE A 351 -8.76 14.87 19.63
C PHE A 351 -9.93 15.65 19.02
N ALA A 352 -10.88 14.97 18.38
CA ALA A 352 -12.10 15.56 17.85
C ALA A 352 -13.26 15.55 18.87
N GLY A 353 -13.13 14.80 19.97
CA GLY A 353 -14.16 14.63 20.99
C GLY A 353 -15.15 13.50 20.68
N GLU A 354 -15.85 13.02 21.71
CA GLU A 354 -16.82 11.91 21.60
C GLU A 354 -17.95 12.26 20.63
N GLU A 355 -18.59 13.42 20.79
CA GLU A 355 -19.75 13.84 20.00
C GLU A 355 -19.47 13.77 18.49
N ARG A 356 -18.42 14.48 18.02
CA ARG A 356 -18.05 14.48 16.60
C ARG A 356 -17.67 13.09 16.09
N THR A 357 -17.01 12.29 16.93
CA THR A 357 -16.62 10.92 16.56
C THR A 357 -17.86 10.02 16.43
N VAL A 358 -18.82 10.15 17.34
CA VAL A 358 -20.10 9.44 17.26
C VAL A 358 -20.89 9.86 16.02
N CYS A 359 -20.86 11.14 15.60
CA CYS A 359 -21.49 11.58 14.36
C CYS A 359 -20.93 10.87 13.11
N ILE A 360 -19.63 10.55 13.10
CA ILE A 360 -18.95 9.82 12.01
C ILE A 360 -19.38 8.35 12.01
N PHE A 361 -19.30 7.68 13.16
CA PHE A 361 -19.53 6.23 13.27
C PHE A 361 -20.99 5.83 13.54
N LYS A 362 -21.87 6.81 13.78
CA LYS A 362 -23.29 6.67 14.14
C LYS A 362 -23.56 5.97 15.49
N LYS A 363 -22.52 5.55 16.21
CA LYS A 363 -22.60 5.00 17.56
C LYS A 363 -21.27 5.17 18.30
N ASN A 364 -21.31 5.11 19.64
CA ASN A 364 -20.09 5.04 20.45
C ASN A 364 -19.57 3.59 20.47
N LEU A 365 -18.44 3.34 19.80
CA LEU A 365 -17.86 2.00 19.69
C LEU A 365 -17.29 1.46 21.01
N LEU A 366 -16.95 2.32 21.97
CA LEU A 366 -16.46 1.89 23.28
C LEU A 366 -17.55 1.35 24.20
N ARG A 367 -18.81 1.66 23.91
CA ARG A 367 -19.98 1.14 24.64
C ARG A 367 -20.48 -0.20 24.08
N ASP A 368 -19.92 -0.65 22.95
CA ASP A 368 -20.29 -1.91 22.32
C ASP A 368 -19.48 -3.07 22.92
N ALA A 369 -20.12 -3.83 23.81
CA ALA A 369 -19.48 -4.95 24.51
C ALA A 369 -18.93 -6.02 23.56
N SER A 370 -19.49 -6.17 22.34
CA SER A 370 -19.02 -7.12 21.35
C SER A 370 -17.62 -6.79 20.80
N LEU A 371 -17.17 -5.54 20.94
CA LEU A 371 -15.86 -5.08 20.49
C LEU A 371 -14.76 -5.23 21.53
N LYS A 372 -15.09 -5.67 22.76
CA LYS A 372 -14.11 -5.87 23.83
C LYS A 372 -12.95 -6.79 23.42
N PRO A 373 -13.16 -7.95 22.76
CA PRO A 373 -12.06 -8.78 22.28
C PRO A 373 -11.10 -8.02 21.35
N LEU A 374 -11.62 -7.23 20.42
CA LEU A 374 -10.82 -6.42 19.51
C LEU A 374 -10.07 -5.30 20.23
N LEU A 375 -10.69 -4.69 21.25
CA LEU A 375 -10.02 -3.70 22.09
C LEU A 375 -8.85 -4.32 22.86
N ASP A 376 -9.04 -5.53 23.39
CA ASP A 376 -8.00 -6.26 24.12
C ASP A 376 -6.84 -6.66 23.18
N GLU A 377 -7.11 -6.97 21.91
CA GLU A 377 -6.09 -7.20 20.87
C GLU A 377 -5.34 -5.90 20.53
N LEU A 378 -6.05 -4.80 20.26
CA LEU A 378 -5.45 -3.49 19.97
C LEU A 378 -4.57 -3.00 21.12
N THR A 379 -5.00 -3.23 22.36
CA THR A 379 -4.27 -2.80 23.57
C THR A 379 -3.26 -3.84 24.07
N GLY A 380 -3.00 -4.91 23.31
CA GLY A 380 -1.96 -5.89 23.62
C GLY A 380 -2.19 -6.68 24.90
N LYS A 381 -3.46 -6.89 25.29
CA LYS A 381 -3.82 -7.87 26.34
C LYS A 381 -3.92 -9.29 25.78
N ARG A 382 -3.91 -9.43 24.45
CA ARG A 382 -3.73 -10.70 23.74
C ARG A 382 -2.37 -10.71 23.04
N LYS A 383 -1.86 -11.91 22.73
CA LYS A 383 -0.58 -12.12 22.02
C LYS A 383 -0.62 -11.79 20.52
N PHE A 384 -1.76 -11.30 20.03
CA PHE A 384 -2.02 -11.07 18.62
C PHE A 384 -2.53 -9.64 18.42
N LYS A 385 -1.84 -8.87 17.57
CA LYS A 385 -2.34 -7.58 17.06
C LYS A 385 -3.07 -7.84 15.73
N PRO A 386 -4.28 -7.29 15.53
CA PRO A 386 -5.08 -7.57 14.33
C PRO A 386 -4.31 -7.28 13.05
N PHE A 387 -4.45 -8.14 12.02
CA PHE A 387 -3.89 -7.93 10.68
C PHE A 387 -4.65 -6.83 9.91
N GLU A 388 -4.56 -5.64 10.44
CA GLU A 388 -5.23 -4.45 9.97
C GLU A 388 -4.25 -3.27 10.00
N CYS A 389 -4.53 -2.25 9.20
CA CYS A 389 -3.72 -1.04 9.15
C CYS A 389 -4.03 -0.14 10.36
N VAL A 390 -3.74 -0.60 11.57
CA VAL A 390 -3.97 0.12 12.83
C VAL A 390 -2.65 0.57 13.46
N GLY A 391 -2.72 1.55 14.38
CA GLY A 391 -1.56 2.01 15.13
C GLY A 391 -0.97 0.94 16.04
N THR A 392 0.10 1.30 16.72
CA THR A 392 0.80 0.41 17.64
C THR A 392 -0.03 0.02 18.86
N ILE A 393 0.40 -1.02 19.58
CA ILE A 393 -0.17 -1.34 20.90
C ILE A 393 -0.05 -0.13 21.85
N GLY A 394 1.10 0.54 21.82
CA GLY A 394 1.35 1.74 22.63
C GLY A 394 0.41 2.89 22.29
N GLU A 395 0.16 3.13 21.00
CA GLU A 395 -0.80 4.14 20.55
C GLU A 395 -2.23 3.78 20.92
N SER A 396 -2.64 2.52 20.77
CA SER A 396 -3.99 2.08 21.11
C SER A 396 -4.28 2.28 22.61
N ARG A 397 -3.33 1.94 23.48
CA ARG A 397 -3.42 2.22 24.93
C ARG A 397 -3.49 3.71 25.24
N THR A 398 -2.68 4.50 24.54
CA THR A 398 -2.63 5.95 24.70
C THR A 398 -3.94 6.60 24.25
N ALA A 399 -4.45 6.24 23.08
CA ALA A 399 -5.71 6.72 22.52
C ALA A 399 -6.90 6.35 23.42
N LEU A 400 -6.92 5.13 23.96
CA LEU A 400 -7.95 4.74 24.93
C LEU A 400 -7.92 5.62 26.18
N SER A 401 -6.73 5.88 26.72
CA SER A 401 -6.57 6.70 27.93
C SER A 401 -6.93 8.17 27.70
N LEU A 402 -6.57 8.73 26.53
CA LEU A 402 -6.93 10.09 26.11
C LEU A 402 -8.44 10.22 25.89
N CYS A 403 -9.05 9.31 25.12
CA CYS A 403 -10.49 9.31 24.86
C CYS A 403 -11.32 9.17 26.14
N GLN A 404 -10.83 8.45 27.16
CA GLN A 404 -11.47 8.33 28.47
C GLN A 404 -11.18 9.51 29.43
N GLY A 405 -10.40 10.51 29.01
CA GLY A 405 -10.01 11.64 29.86
C GLY A 405 -9.06 11.28 31.02
N LYS A 406 -8.48 10.07 31.03
CA LYS A 406 -7.57 9.61 32.09
C LYS A 406 -6.21 10.29 32.04
N ILE A 407 -5.80 10.71 30.85
CA ILE A 407 -4.57 11.48 30.62
C ILE A 407 -4.88 12.64 29.67
N LYS A 408 -4.10 13.72 29.77
CA LYS A 408 -4.21 14.88 28.86
C LYS A 408 -3.16 14.85 27.73
N THR A 409 -2.03 14.18 27.94
CA THR A 409 -0.93 14.10 26.98
C THR A 409 -0.13 12.80 27.19
N HIS A 410 0.73 12.47 26.23
CA HIS A 410 1.64 11.33 26.29
C HIS A 410 2.88 11.58 25.44
N ARG A 411 4.03 11.01 25.81
CA ARG A 411 5.32 11.19 25.12
C ARG A 411 5.27 10.88 23.61
N LEU A 412 4.42 9.93 23.21
CA LEU A 412 4.23 9.57 21.78
C LEU A 412 3.77 10.77 20.94
N LEU A 413 2.99 11.69 21.52
CA LEU A 413 2.44 12.84 20.81
C LEU A 413 3.50 13.89 20.42
N CYS A 414 4.64 13.90 21.11
CA CYS A 414 5.75 14.82 20.87
C CYS A 414 6.97 14.09 20.28
N SER A 415 6.85 12.79 20.00
CA SER A 415 7.98 12.01 19.50
C SER A 415 8.24 12.28 18.02
N TRP A 416 9.51 12.17 17.62
CA TRP A 416 9.95 12.27 16.24
C TRP A 416 10.83 11.05 15.94
N ASN A 417 10.54 10.33 14.87
CA ASN A 417 11.41 9.24 14.40
C ASN A 417 12.46 9.81 13.44
N PRO A 418 13.77 9.76 13.76
CA PRO A 418 14.81 10.26 12.86
C PRO A 418 15.09 9.34 11.67
N GLN A 419 14.58 8.10 11.67
CA GLN A 419 14.77 7.17 10.56
C GLN A 419 13.72 7.43 9.47
N HIS A 420 14.07 8.30 8.52
CA HIS A 420 13.24 8.64 7.36
C HIS A 420 14.08 9.12 6.18
N ALA A 421 13.44 9.22 5.00
CA ALA A 421 14.04 9.72 3.77
C ALA A 421 13.52 11.10 3.33
N LEU A 422 12.87 11.86 4.23
CA LEU A 422 12.38 13.20 3.89
C LEU A 422 13.53 14.12 3.46
N PRO A 423 13.39 14.85 2.34
CA PRO A 423 14.25 15.98 2.03
C PRO A 423 14.18 17.06 3.13
N PRO A 424 15.28 17.75 3.46
CA PRO A 424 15.31 18.73 4.57
C PRO A 424 14.21 19.81 4.50
N HIS A 425 13.92 20.31 3.30
CA HIS A 425 12.86 21.32 3.11
C HIS A 425 11.46 20.79 3.45
N LEU A 426 11.17 19.51 3.18
CA LEU A 426 9.89 18.87 3.53
C LEU A 426 9.85 18.45 5.00
N GLU A 427 10.99 18.05 5.55
CA GLU A 427 11.12 17.75 6.98
C GLU A 427 10.78 18.97 7.84
N ASN A 428 11.35 20.13 7.50
CA ASN A 428 11.08 21.39 8.18
C ASN A 428 9.60 21.77 8.11
N LYS A 429 8.96 21.56 6.96
CA LYS A 429 7.50 21.77 6.78
C LYS A 429 6.69 20.89 7.71
N LEU A 430 7.03 19.60 7.82
CA LEU A 430 6.33 18.70 8.73
C LEU A 430 6.54 19.06 10.20
N LYS A 431 7.78 19.40 10.60
CA LYS A 431 8.09 19.83 11.98
C LYS A 431 7.28 21.05 12.41
N SER A 432 7.07 22.02 11.51
CA SER A 432 6.28 23.23 11.78
C SER A 432 4.80 22.98 12.11
N VAL A 433 4.28 21.78 11.81
CA VAL A 433 2.88 21.40 12.07
C VAL A 433 2.74 20.56 13.35
N VAL A 434 3.83 19.89 13.74
CA VAL A 434 3.90 18.92 14.85
C VAL A 434 4.35 19.57 16.14
N GLY A 435 5.29 20.53 16.06
CA GLY A 435 5.59 21.47 17.15
C GLY A 435 4.40 22.37 17.43
#